data_AF-A0A963IUI5-F1
#
_entry.id   AF-A0A963IUI5-F1
#
_cell.length_a   1.000
_cell.length_b   1.000
_cell.length_c   1.000
_cell.angle_alpha   90.00
_cell.angle_beta   90.00
_cell.angle_gamma   90.00
#
_symmetry.space_group_name_H-M   'P 1'
#
loop_
_entity.id
_entity.type
_entity.pdbx_description
1 polymer ?
#
loop_
_entity_poly.entity_id
_entity_poly.type
_entity_poly.pdbx_seq_one_letter_code
_entity_poly.pdbx_strand_id
1 'polypeptide(L)'
;MKTLHSLVAVVLMTLVSLASAAEGLVIVKSPYSVMETMTRFEDVVKKRGLTVFSRIDHAAGAAKIGKSLRATQVITFGNPQGGTPFMECAQTVGIDLPLKALIWEDGD
;
A
#
# COMPACT_ATOMS: atom_id res chain seq x y z
N MET A 1 -5.13 0.71 -49.23
CA MET A 1 -5.83 0.06 -48.08
C MET A 1 -4.86 -0.56 -47.07
N LYS A 2 -3.90 -1.40 -47.48
CA LYS A 2 -2.94 -2.05 -46.56
C LYS A 2 -2.08 -1.06 -45.76
N THR A 3 -1.56 -0.02 -46.41
CA THR A 3 -0.76 1.04 -45.78
C THR A 3 -1.55 1.86 -44.75
N LEU A 4 -2.84 2.10 -45.00
CA LEU A 4 -3.73 2.81 -44.06
C LEU A 4 -4.03 1.97 -42.81
N HIS A 5 -4.23 0.65 -42.97
CA HIS A 5 -4.42 -0.26 -41.85
C HIS A 5 -3.15 -0.40 -41.00
N SER A 6 -1.97 -0.44 -41.64
CA SER A 6 -0.68 -0.43 -40.93
C SER A 6 -0.47 0.87 -40.14
N LEU A 7 -0.86 2.02 -40.68
CA LEU A 7 -0.75 3.30 -39.98
C LEU A 7 -1.67 3.36 -38.75
N VAL A 8 -2.92 2.90 -38.89
CA VAL A 8 -3.89 2.85 -37.79
C VAL A 8 -3.43 1.88 -36.69
N ALA A 9 -2.85 0.73 -37.05
CA ALA A 9 -2.33 -0.23 -36.08
C ALA A 9 -1.15 0.34 -35.28
N VAL A 10 -0.24 1.08 -35.92
CA VAL A 10 0.90 1.73 -35.25
C VAL A 10 0.43 2.82 -34.29
N VAL A 11 -0.52 3.67 -34.71
CA VAL A 11 -1.10 4.72 -33.86
C VAL A 11 -1.81 4.10 -32.63
N LEU A 12 -2.56 3.01 -32.83
CA LEU A 12 -3.24 2.30 -31.74
C LEU A 12 -2.27 1.68 -30.74
N MET A 13 -1.13 1.13 -31.21
CA MET A 13 -0.08 0.62 -30.32
C MET A 13 0.59 1.71 -29.48
N THR A 14 0.81 2.90 -30.04
CA THR A 14 1.45 4.00 -29.30
C THR A 14 0.55 4.62 -28.23
N LEU A 15 -0.78 4.52 -28.36
CA LEU A 15 -1.74 5.03 -27.37
C LEU A 15 -1.80 4.17 -26.10
N VAL A 16 -1.49 2.87 -26.20
CA VAL A 16 -1.47 1.95 -25.04
C VAL A 16 -0.28 2.23 -24.12
N SER A 17 0.81 2.79 -24.65
CA SER A 17 2.04 3.09 -23.91
C SER A 17 1.96 4.32 -23.00
N LEU A 18 0.88 5.12 -23.11
CA LEU A 18 0.65 6.32 -22.30
C LEU A 18 -0.11 6.03 -20.99
N ALA A 19 -0.37 4.76 -20.67
CA ALA A 19 -0.89 4.37 -19.37
C ALA A 19 0.19 4.58 -18.30
N SER A 20 0.32 5.82 -17.81
CA SER A 20 1.09 6.13 -16.61
C SER A 20 0.45 5.37 -15.46
N ALA A 21 1.13 4.35 -14.94
CA ALA A 21 0.71 3.70 -13.72
C ALA A 21 0.67 4.78 -12.62
N ALA A 22 -0.46 4.93 -11.94
CA ALA A 22 -0.52 5.80 -10.78
C ALA A 22 0.50 5.30 -9.75
N GLU A 23 1.33 6.19 -9.18
CA GLU A 23 2.11 5.86 -7.98
C GLU A 23 1.17 5.28 -6.92
N GLY A 24 1.24 3.96 -6.70
CA GLY A 24 0.34 3.23 -5.81
C GLY A 24 0.59 3.47 -4.32
N LEU A 25 1.56 4.31 -3.98
CA LEU A 25 1.97 4.64 -2.62
C LEU A 25 2.21 6.14 -2.47
N VAL A 26 1.61 6.72 -1.43
CA VAL A 26 2.00 8.04 -0.94
C VAL A 26 3.12 7.85 0.08
N ILE A 27 4.30 8.40 -0.22
CA ILE A 27 5.49 8.27 0.63
C ILE A 27 5.78 9.63 1.28
N VAL A 28 5.93 9.62 2.61
CA VAL A 28 6.24 10.82 3.40
C VAL A 28 7.39 10.50 4.36
N LYS A 29 8.44 11.32 4.32
CA LYS A 29 9.57 11.19 5.24
C LYS A 29 9.15 11.56 6.66
N SER A 30 9.37 10.63 7.60
CA SER A 30 9.23 10.91 9.03
C SER A 30 10.56 11.41 9.61
N PRO A 31 10.55 12.41 10.50
CA PRO A 31 11.75 12.80 11.25
C PRO A 31 12.04 11.86 12.45
N TYR A 32 11.19 10.85 12.68
CA TYR A 32 11.27 9.94 13.80
C TYR A 32 11.72 8.54 13.38
N SER A 33 12.14 7.73 14.35
CA SER A 33 12.42 6.31 14.12
C SER A 33 11.17 5.55 13.65
N VAL A 34 11.35 4.36 13.08
CA VAL A 34 10.24 3.48 12.66
C VAL A 34 9.29 3.18 13.83
N MET A 35 9.85 2.85 14.99
CA MET A 35 9.06 2.51 16.18
C MET A 35 8.26 3.70 16.69
N GLU A 36 8.86 4.88 16.75
CA GLU A 36 8.18 6.10 17.19
C GLU A 36 7.11 6.54 16.18
N THR A 37 7.43 6.53 14.89
CA THR A 37 6.47 6.83 13.82
C THR A 37 5.27 5.90 13.87
N MET A 38 5.51 4.60 14.08
CA MET A 38 4.45 3.60 14.21
C MET A 38 3.54 3.87 15.40
N THR A 39 4.10 4.14 16.58
CA THR A 39 3.31 4.47 17.78
C THR A 39 2.47 5.73 17.57
N ARG A 40 3.06 6.79 17.00
CA ARG A 40 2.35 8.04 16.71
C ARG A 40 1.25 7.85 15.68
N PHE A 41 1.49 7.04 14.65
CA PHE A 41 0.49 6.73 13.63
C PHE A 41 -0.68 5.95 14.23
N GLU A 42 -0.39 4.92 15.05
CA GLU A 42 -1.39 4.15 15.77
C GLU A 42 -2.28 5.03 16.66
N ASP A 43 -1.68 6.00 17.37
CA ASP A 43 -2.42 6.97 18.19
C ASP A 43 -3.37 7.82 17.35
N VAL A 44 -2.94 8.27 16.17
CA VAL A 44 -3.79 9.03 15.25
C VAL A 44 -4.93 8.17 14.71
N VAL A 45 -4.65 6.94 14.30
CA VAL A 45 -5.66 5.96 13.84
C VAL A 45 -6.74 5.77 14.91
N LYS A 46 -6.35 5.50 16.16
CA LYS A 46 -7.28 5.33 17.28
C LYS A 46 -8.07 6.59 17.58
N LYS A 47 -7.43 7.77 17.61
CA LYS A 47 -8.10 9.07 17.81
C LYS A 47 -9.14 9.37 16.74
N ARG A 48 -8.98 8.82 15.53
CA ARG A 48 -9.94 8.93 14.43
C ARG A 48 -11.07 7.88 14.48
N GLY A 49 -11.14 7.08 15.54
CA GLY A 49 -12.17 6.05 15.71
C GLY A 49 -11.97 4.82 14.81
N LEU A 50 -10.77 4.62 14.28
CA LEU A 50 -10.43 3.44 13.49
C LEU A 50 -9.86 2.35 14.40
N THR A 51 -10.16 1.10 14.08
CA THR A 51 -9.62 -0.08 14.75
C THR A 51 -8.26 -0.43 14.18
N VAL A 52 -7.29 -0.71 15.05
CA VAL A 52 -6.01 -1.31 14.69
C VAL A 52 -6.18 -2.82 14.73
N PHE A 53 -6.03 -3.50 13.59
CA PHE A 53 -6.22 -4.95 13.48
C PHE A 53 -4.92 -5.71 13.77
N SER A 54 -3.79 -5.22 13.23
CA SER A 54 -2.49 -5.83 13.48
C SER A 54 -1.34 -4.85 13.30
N ARG A 55 -0.24 -5.18 13.97
CA ARG A 55 1.10 -4.65 13.70
C ARG A 55 2.01 -5.81 13.37
N ILE A 56 2.70 -5.72 12.25
CA ILE A 56 3.55 -6.77 11.70
C ILE A 56 4.97 -6.23 11.64
N ASP A 57 5.88 -6.86 12.38
CA ASP A 57 7.31 -6.53 12.34
C ASP A 57 8.04 -7.46 11.36
N HIS A 58 8.35 -6.93 10.19
CA HIS A 58 9.06 -7.68 9.15
C HIS A 58 10.54 -7.88 9.50
N ALA A 59 11.15 -6.95 10.23
CA ALA A 59 12.54 -7.10 10.66
C ALA A 59 12.69 -8.23 11.68
N ALA A 60 11.76 -8.33 12.63
CA ALA A 60 11.67 -9.48 13.54
C ALA A 60 11.38 -10.78 12.79
N GLY A 61 10.56 -10.75 11.74
CA GLY A 61 10.33 -11.89 10.85
C GLY A 61 11.59 -12.36 10.13
N ALA A 62 12.39 -11.43 9.59
CA ALA A 62 13.67 -11.73 8.96
C ALA A 62 14.68 -12.33 9.95
N ALA A 63 14.74 -11.79 11.17
CA ALA A 63 15.65 -12.28 12.21
C ALA A 63 15.38 -13.76 12.57
N LYS A 64 14.11 -14.20 12.57
CA LYS A 64 13.73 -15.59 12.83
C LYS A 64 14.28 -16.60 11.81
N ILE A 65 14.64 -16.14 10.62
CA ILE A 65 15.24 -16.98 9.56
C ILE A 65 16.73 -16.65 9.34
N GLY A 66 17.37 -15.99 10.31
CA GLY A 66 18.79 -15.64 10.24
C GLY A 66 19.13 -14.55 9.23
N LYS A 67 18.14 -13.78 8.75
CA LYS A 67 18.35 -12.64 7.86
C LYS A 67 18.25 -11.32 8.62
N SER A 68 19.02 -10.33 8.16
CA SER A 68 18.87 -8.94 8.59
C SER A 68 17.96 -8.19 7.62
N LEU A 69 17.13 -7.30 8.17
CA LEU A 69 16.32 -6.35 7.43
C LEU A 69 16.30 -5.05 8.24
N ARG A 70 16.45 -3.89 7.58
CA ARG A 70 16.26 -2.59 8.24
C ARG A 70 14.90 -2.51 8.90
N ALA A 71 14.74 -1.64 9.89
CA ALA A 71 13.47 -1.53 10.62
C ALA A 71 12.30 -1.34 9.63
N THR A 72 11.36 -2.28 9.62
CA THR A 72 10.27 -2.33 8.64
C THR A 72 9.03 -2.92 9.32
N GLN A 73 7.98 -2.11 9.48
CA GLN A 73 6.74 -2.52 10.13
C GLN A 73 5.52 -2.12 9.31
N VAL A 74 4.51 -2.99 9.28
CA VAL A 74 3.20 -2.71 8.69
C VAL A 74 2.16 -2.63 9.80
N ILE A 75 1.27 -1.65 9.70
CA ILE A 75 0.05 -1.58 10.50
C ILE A 75 -1.17 -1.74 9.62
N THR A 76 -2.09 -2.60 10.03
CA THR A 76 -3.40 -2.79 9.39
C THR A 76 -4.48 -2.16 10.25
N PHE A 77 -5.37 -1.38 9.64
CA PHE A 77 -6.37 -0.61 10.38
C PHE A 77 -7.59 -0.27 9.51
N GLY A 78 -8.71 0.10 10.13
CA GLY A 78 -9.91 0.50 9.39
C GLY A 78 -11.16 0.59 10.26
N ASN A 79 -12.31 0.69 9.62
CA ASN A 79 -13.62 0.70 10.27
C ASN A 79 -14.60 -0.16 9.44
N PRO A 80 -15.21 -1.22 10.01
CA PRO A 80 -16.22 -2.02 9.32
C PRO A 80 -17.37 -1.19 8.74
N GLN A 81 -17.75 -0.09 9.39
CA GLN A 81 -18.81 0.79 8.90
C GLN A 81 -18.49 1.40 7.51
N GLY A 82 -17.20 1.62 7.21
CA GLY A 82 -16.76 2.06 5.89
C GLY A 82 -16.34 0.90 4.96
N GLY A 83 -15.81 -0.19 5.51
CA GLY A 83 -15.29 -1.32 4.74
C GLY A 83 -16.35 -2.31 4.25
N THR A 84 -17.35 -2.62 5.08
CA THR A 84 -18.38 -3.64 4.78
C THR A 84 -19.18 -3.32 3.51
N PRO A 85 -19.61 -2.07 3.26
CA PRO A 85 -20.34 -1.75 2.02
C PRO A 85 -19.58 -2.13 0.74
N PHE A 86 -18.25 -2.02 0.74
CA PHE A 86 -17.45 -2.47 -0.41
C PHE A 86 -17.54 -3.99 -0.61
N MET A 87 -17.53 -4.76 0.49
CA MET A 87 -17.65 -6.23 0.43
C MET A 87 -19.07 -6.70 0.12
N GLU A 88 -20.10 -5.92 0.48
CA GLU A 88 -21.48 -6.15 0.03
C GLU A 88 -21.62 -5.97 -1.48
N CYS A 89 -20.92 -4.98 -2.07
CA CYS A 89 -20.87 -4.82 -3.52
C CYS A 89 -20.03 -5.92 -4.20
N ALA A 90 -18.86 -6.25 -3.66
CA ALA A 90 -17.97 -7.28 -4.19
C ALA A 90 -17.05 -7.83 -3.09
N GLN A 91 -17.32 -9.06 -2.63
CA GLN A 91 -16.54 -9.69 -1.55
C GLN A 91 -15.03 -9.81 -1.86
N THR A 92 -14.65 -9.87 -3.13
CA THR A 92 -13.24 -9.97 -3.54
C THR A 92 -12.39 -8.79 -3.09
N VAL A 93 -12.98 -7.61 -2.85
CA VAL A 93 -12.27 -6.44 -2.28
C VAL A 93 -11.70 -6.72 -0.89
N GLY A 94 -12.17 -7.77 -0.21
CA GLY A 94 -11.65 -8.21 1.08
C GLY A 94 -10.15 -8.57 1.06
N ILE A 95 -9.55 -8.84 -0.11
CA ILE A 95 -8.09 -9.04 -0.22
C ILE A 95 -7.32 -7.72 -0.06
N ASP A 96 -7.94 -6.61 -0.47
CA ASP A 96 -7.34 -5.27 -0.41
C ASP A 96 -7.59 -4.60 0.95
N LEU A 97 -8.67 -4.98 1.63
CA LEU A 97 -8.99 -4.56 2.99
C LEU A 97 -8.26 -5.41 4.05
N PRO A 98 -8.02 -4.87 5.26
CA PRO A 98 -8.20 -3.49 5.69
C PRO A 98 -7.12 -2.55 5.11
N LEU A 99 -7.20 -1.26 5.45
CA LEU A 99 -6.18 -0.27 5.08
C LEU A 99 -4.84 -0.64 5.70
N LYS A 100 -3.75 -0.23 5.04
CA LYS A 100 -2.37 -0.54 5.39
C LYS A 100 -1.53 0.72 5.38
N ALA A 101 -0.63 0.85 6.37
CA ALA A 101 0.48 1.78 6.32
C ALA A 101 1.79 1.03 6.58
N LEU A 102 2.79 1.28 5.74
CA LEU A 102 4.14 0.78 5.89
C LEU A 102 5.01 1.88 6.50
N ILE A 103 5.74 1.55 7.55
CA ILE A 103 6.73 2.43 8.17
C ILE A 103 8.06 1.70 8.12
N TRP A 104 9.05 2.29 7.46
CA TRP A 104 10.35 1.67 7.27
C TRP A 104 11.49 2.67 7.39
N GLU A 105 12.67 2.14 7.64
CA GLU A 105 13.94 2.85 7.58
C GLU A 105 14.53 2.71 6.17
N ASP A 106 14.73 3.85 5.53
CA ASP A 106 15.28 3.90 4.17
C ASP A 106 16.77 3.52 4.15
N GLY A 107 17.29 3.17 2.98
CA GLY A 107 18.70 2.83 2.79
C GLY A 107 19.63 4.03 2.55
N ASP A 108 19.05 5.21 2.33
CA ASP A 108 19.72 6.44 1.92
C ASP A 108 19.98 7.42 3.08
#